data_AF-A0A6I9N9R4-F1
#
_entry.id   AF-A0A6I9N9R4-F1
#
_cell.length_a   1.000
_cell.length_b   1.000
_cell.length_c   1.000
_cell.angle_alpha   90.00
_cell.angle_beta   90.00
_cell.angle_gamma   90.00
#
_symmetry.space_group_name_H-M   'P 1'
#
loop_
_entity.id
_entity.type
_entity.pdbx_description
1 polymer ?
#
loop_
_entity_poly.entity_id
_entity_poly.type
_entity_poly.pdbx_seq_one_letter_code
_entity_poly.pdbx_strand_id
1 'polypeptide(L)'
;MWLNPEEVLLKNALKLWVTVRSNDFFLLQRRRGHGEPTGRITGLLVGALDSVLDSNARVTPFRILLQVPGSQVSWVIASGAAIGEVNKHWDWLVHNLLHSLSVFENKEDGASFVRGKVK
;
A
#
# COMPACT_ATOMS: atom_id res chain seq x y z
N MET A 1 4.68 -11.47 -2.06
CA MET A 1 3.55 -12.40 -1.82
C MET A 1 2.29 -11.55 -1.78
N TRP A 2 1.16 -12.01 -2.29
CA TRP A 2 -0.11 -11.33 -2.00
C TRP A 2 -0.37 -11.42 -0.50
N LEU A 3 -0.93 -10.37 0.09
CA LEU A 3 -1.26 -10.35 1.51
C LEU A 3 -2.76 -10.54 1.67
N ASN A 4 -3.16 -11.14 2.79
CA ASN A 4 -4.53 -11.00 3.26
C ASN A 4 -4.80 -9.50 3.44
N PRO A 5 -5.79 -8.91 2.74
CA PRO A 5 -5.99 -7.47 2.76
C PRO A 5 -6.24 -6.93 4.17
N GLU A 6 -5.32 -6.10 4.66
CA GLU A 6 -5.40 -5.48 5.99
C GLU A 6 -5.83 -4.02 5.87
N GLU A 7 -6.79 -3.61 6.71
CA GLU A 7 -7.29 -2.22 6.73
C GLU A 7 -6.28 -1.26 7.34
N VAL A 8 -6.11 -0.12 6.68
CA VAL A 8 -5.20 0.94 7.10
C VAL A 8 -5.92 2.29 7.03
N LEU A 9 -5.85 3.03 8.14
CA LEU A 9 -6.30 4.42 8.20
C LEU A 9 -5.27 5.35 7.54
N LEU A 10 -5.71 6.03 6.49
CA LEU A 10 -4.85 6.86 5.65
C LEU A 10 -4.12 7.97 6.43
N LYS A 11 -4.77 8.61 7.41
CA LYS A 11 -4.22 9.80 8.11
C LYS A 11 -2.93 9.53 8.89
N ASN A 12 -2.80 8.35 9.50
CA ASN A 12 -1.60 8.00 10.26
C ASN A 12 -0.57 7.28 9.38
N ALA A 13 -1.03 6.50 8.41
CA ALA A 13 -0.16 5.73 7.53
C ALA A 13 0.57 6.58 6.48
N LEU A 14 0.11 7.77 6.12
CA LEU A 14 0.81 8.62 5.13
C LEU A 14 2.05 9.33 5.68
N LYS A 15 2.20 9.47 7.01
CA LYS A 15 3.35 10.16 7.60
C LYS A 15 4.66 9.39 7.46
N LEU A 16 4.59 8.06 7.42
CA LEU A 16 5.75 7.16 7.37
C LEU A 16 6.04 6.61 5.97
N TRP A 17 5.17 6.90 5.01
CA TRP A 17 5.22 6.31 3.67
C TRP A 17 5.19 7.40 2.60
N VAL A 18 5.89 7.15 1.50
CA VAL A 18 5.95 8.01 0.33
C VAL A 18 5.34 7.25 -0.83
N THR A 19 4.37 7.87 -1.50
CA THR A 19 3.82 7.34 -2.75
C THR A 19 4.85 7.47 -3.85
N VAL A 20 5.23 6.33 -4.44
CA VAL A 20 6.18 6.23 -5.56
C VAL A 20 5.43 6.21 -6.89
N ARG A 21 4.25 5.58 -6.92
CA ARG A 21 3.40 5.46 -8.11
C ARG A 21 1.94 5.36 -7.66
N SER A 22 1.02 5.91 -8.45
CA SER A 22 -0.41 5.88 -8.16
C SER A 22 -1.25 5.79 -9.42
N ASN A 23 -2.46 5.27 -9.27
CA ASN A 23 -3.60 5.48 -10.16
C ASN A 23 -4.87 5.61 -9.30
N ASP A 24 -6.05 5.64 -9.92
CA ASP A 24 -7.34 5.85 -9.24
C ASP A 24 -7.67 4.80 -8.16
N PHE A 25 -7.05 3.62 -8.22
CA PHE A 25 -7.36 2.50 -7.33
C PHE A 25 -6.17 2.03 -6.50
N PHE A 26 -4.95 2.23 -6.96
CA PHE A 26 -3.75 1.64 -6.37
C PHE A 26 -2.70 2.69 -6.02
N LEU A 27 -2.10 2.56 -4.84
CA LEU A 27 -0.90 3.30 -4.44
C LEU A 27 0.26 2.35 -4.19
N LEU A 28 1.35 2.54 -4.92
CA LEU A 28 2.64 1.97 -4.57
C LEU A 28 3.36 2.92 -3.63
N GLN A 29 3.71 2.44 -2.44
CA GLN A 29 4.37 3.24 -1.42
C GLN A 29 5.69 2.62 -0.98
N ARG A 30 6.67 3.48 -0.71
CA ARG A 30 7.94 3.14 -0.06
C ARG A 30 7.98 3.77 1.32
N ARG A 31 8.58 3.08 2.29
CA ARG A 31 8.78 3.60 3.63
C ARG A 31 9.82 4.72 3.67
N ARG A 32 9.56 5.77 4.46
CA ARG A 32 10.53 6.85 4.75
C ARG A 32 11.68 6.31 5.60
N GLY A 33 12.90 6.80 5.37
CA GLY A 33 14.09 6.44 6.15
C GLY A 33 14.76 5.10 5.80
N HIS A 34 14.21 4.32 4.85
CA HIS A 34 14.87 3.11 4.35
C HIS A 34 15.70 3.42 3.09
N GLY A 35 17.03 3.47 3.23
CA GLY A 35 17.97 3.62 2.10
C GLY A 35 18.22 5.05 1.62
N GLU A 36 17.91 6.07 2.42
CA GLU A 36 18.32 7.46 2.14
C GLU A 36 19.64 7.80 2.88
N PRO A 37 20.72 8.21 2.18
CA PRO A 37 22.00 8.56 2.79
C PRO A 37 22.00 9.99 3.35
N THR A 38 20.89 10.46 3.92
CA THR A 38 20.79 11.82 4.45
C THR A 38 20.19 11.77 5.84
N GLY A 39 21.10 11.88 6.83
CA GLY A 39 20.74 11.99 8.23
C GLY A 39 19.77 13.14 8.45
N ARG A 40 18.61 12.83 9.01
CA ARG A 40 17.83 13.78 9.81
C ARG A 40 16.92 13.02 10.76
N ILE A 41 16.97 13.49 11.99
CA ILE A 41 16.46 12.90 13.21
C ILE A 41 14.97 13.27 13.27
N THR A 42 14.08 12.37 12.87
CA THR A 42 12.62 12.53 13.06
C THR A 42 12.00 11.23 13.57
N GLY A 43 12.67 10.60 14.56
CA GLY A 43 12.36 9.27 15.08
C GLY A 43 11.59 9.22 16.41
N LEU A 44 10.98 10.31 16.87
CA LEU A 44 10.21 10.29 18.12
C LEU A 44 8.78 10.81 17.91
N LEU A 45 7.81 10.02 18.39
CA LEU A 45 6.39 10.33 18.68
C LEU A 45 5.30 9.71 17.76
N VAL A 46 5.22 8.38 17.65
CA VAL A 46 3.96 7.60 17.47
C VAL A 46 4.12 6.16 18.06
N GLY A 47 4.57 6.07 19.31
CA GLY A 47 5.32 4.92 19.85
C GLY A 47 4.63 3.59 20.20
N ALA A 48 3.50 3.19 19.63
CA ALA A 48 2.95 1.84 19.92
C ALA A 48 2.34 1.13 18.70
N LEU A 49 1.52 1.79 17.88
CA LEU A 49 1.02 1.20 16.63
C LEU A 49 2.13 1.08 15.58
N ASP A 50 3.04 2.06 15.60
CA ASP A 50 4.21 2.02 14.73
C ASP A 50 5.14 0.87 15.07
N SER A 51 5.20 0.34 16.30
CA SER A 51 6.16 -0.74 16.65
C SER A 51 5.93 -2.04 15.86
N VAL A 52 4.66 -2.43 15.70
CA VAL A 52 4.28 -3.66 14.97
C VAL A 52 4.34 -3.43 13.45
N LEU A 53 3.85 -2.28 12.98
CA LEU A 53 4.01 -1.86 11.58
C LEU A 53 5.49 -1.66 11.21
N ASP A 54 6.32 -1.16 12.12
CA ASP A 54 7.75 -0.90 11.96
C ASP A 54 8.53 -2.20 11.83
N SER A 55 8.16 -3.22 12.60
CA SER A 55 8.79 -4.54 12.53
C SER A 55 8.60 -5.19 11.15
N ASN A 56 7.37 -5.24 10.63
CA ASN A 56 7.11 -5.81 9.30
C ASN A 56 7.60 -4.89 8.17
N ALA A 57 7.49 -3.58 8.34
CA ALA A 57 7.91 -2.62 7.32
C ALA A 57 9.42 -2.34 7.29
N ARG A 58 10.19 -2.82 8.28
CA ARG A 58 11.66 -2.95 8.18
C ARG A 58 12.06 -4.10 7.25
N VAL A 59 11.24 -5.15 7.20
CA VAL A 59 11.47 -6.32 6.34
C VAL A 59 10.89 -6.11 4.94
N THR A 60 9.77 -5.37 4.83
CA THR A 60 9.10 -5.05 3.56
C THR A 60 8.89 -3.54 3.41
N PRO A 61 9.89 -2.77 2.93
CA PRO A 61 9.81 -1.31 2.84
C PRO A 61 8.92 -0.84 1.69
N PHE A 62 8.34 -1.75 0.91
CA PHE A 62 7.39 -1.44 -0.17
C PHE A 62 6.03 -2.09 0.07
N ARG A 63 4.97 -1.37 -0.24
CA ARG A 63 3.59 -1.87 -0.19
C ARG A 63 2.73 -1.33 -1.31
N ILE A 64 1.68 -2.07 -1.68
CA ILE A 64 0.61 -1.61 -2.56
C ILE A 64 -0.67 -1.50 -1.75
N LEU A 65 -1.29 -0.33 -1.79
CA LEU A 65 -2.61 -0.09 -1.21
C LEU A 65 -3.68 -0.13 -2.29
N LEU A 66 -4.80 -0.76 -1.99
CA LEU A 66 -6.08 -0.56 -2.67
C LEU A 66 -6.82 0.60 -1.98
N GLN A 67 -7.25 1.58 -2.77
CA GLN A 67 -8.04 2.71 -2.33
C GLN A 67 -9.43 2.66 -2.93
N VAL A 68 -10.41 3.16 -2.18
CA VAL A 68 -11.76 3.44 -2.66
C VAL A 68 -11.93 4.96 -2.67
N PRO A 69 -12.17 5.59 -3.84
CA PRO A 69 -12.42 7.03 -3.90
C PRO A 69 -13.51 7.45 -2.93
N GLY A 70 -13.25 8.47 -2.11
CA GLY A 70 -14.19 8.93 -1.08
C GLY A 70 -14.12 8.19 0.26
N SER A 71 -13.42 7.05 0.34
CA SER A 71 -13.21 6.32 1.59
C SER A 71 -11.99 6.83 2.37
N GLN A 72 -12.08 6.82 3.71
CA GLN A 72 -10.93 7.05 4.59
C GLN A 72 -10.12 5.78 4.86
N VAL A 73 -10.63 4.63 4.40
CA VAL A 73 -10.03 3.31 4.57
C VAL A 73 -9.34 2.90 3.28
N SER A 74 -8.17 2.30 3.41
CA SER A 74 -7.46 1.63 2.32
C SER A 74 -6.97 0.28 2.79
N TRP A 75 -6.67 -0.62 1.87
CA TRP A 75 -6.25 -1.99 2.20
C TRP A 75 -4.84 -2.26 1.68
N VAL A 76 -3.96 -2.82 2.50
CA VAL A 76 -2.66 -3.32 2.04
C VAL A 76 -2.90 -4.64 1.32
N ILE A 77 -2.67 -4.70 0.02
CA ILE A 77 -2.94 -5.89 -0.80
C ILE A 77 -1.67 -6.63 -1.23
N ALA A 78 -0.51 -5.97 -1.20
CA ALA A 78 0.79 -6.58 -1.48
C ALA A 78 1.91 -5.85 -0.75
N SER A 79 3.00 -6.56 -0.46
CA SER A 79 4.26 -5.98 0.02
C SER A 79 5.47 -6.66 -0.60
N GLY A 80 6.64 -6.01 -0.50
CA GLY A 80 7.90 -6.53 -1.01
C GLY A 80 9.10 -5.98 -0.25
N ALA A 81 10.16 -6.79 -0.17
CA ALA A 81 11.45 -6.40 0.38
C ALA A 81 12.23 -5.54 -0.63
N ALA A 82 12.05 -5.82 -1.92
CA ALA A 82 12.69 -5.11 -3.02
C ALA A 82 11.68 -4.49 -3.99
N ILE A 83 12.08 -3.37 -4.62
CA ILE A 83 11.24 -2.67 -5.60
C ILE A 83 10.89 -3.56 -6.81
N GLY A 84 11.78 -4.48 -7.19
CA GLY A 84 11.52 -5.43 -8.28
C GLY A 84 10.37 -6.40 -7.97
N GLU A 85 10.21 -6.81 -6.71
CA GLU A 85 9.12 -7.71 -6.31
C GLU A 85 7.77 -7.00 -6.33
N VAL A 86 7.72 -5.79 -5.75
CA VAL A 86 6.48 -5.02 -5.69
C VAL A 86 6.05 -4.51 -7.07
N ASN A 87 6.99 -4.24 -7.98
CA ASN A 87 6.67 -3.88 -9.36
C ASN A 87 5.97 -5.03 -10.11
N LYS A 88 6.37 -6.29 -9.88
CA LYS A 88 5.65 -7.44 -10.48
C LYS A 88 4.19 -7.50 -10.02
N HIS A 89 3.92 -7.24 -8.74
CA HIS A 89 2.54 -7.16 -8.23
C HIS A 89 1.79 -5.98 -8.83
N TRP A 90 2.43 -4.81 -8.93
CA TRP A 90 1.85 -3.63 -9.56
C TRP A 90 1.44 -3.91 -11.01
N ASP A 91 2.36 -4.45 -11.81
CA ASP A 91 2.12 -4.71 -13.23
C ASP A 91 1.00 -5.74 -13.41
N TRP A 92 0.95 -6.76 -12.54
CA TRP A 92 -0.16 -7.72 -12.53
C TRP A 92 -1.50 -7.04 -12.22
N LEU A 93 -1.59 -6.18 -11.21
CA LEU A 93 -2.82 -5.47 -10.86
C LEU A 93 -3.29 -4.56 -12.00
N VAL A 94 -2.37 -3.81 -12.59
CA VAL A 94 -2.68 -2.92 -13.71
C VAL A 94 -3.16 -3.71 -14.92
N HIS A 95 -2.45 -4.77 -15.29
CA HIS A 95 -2.78 -5.57 -16.46
C HIS A 95 -4.10 -6.33 -16.31
N ASN A 96 -4.36 -6.91 -15.13
CA ASN A 96 -5.49 -7.82 -14.96
C ASN A 96 -6.75 -7.14 -14.40
N LEU A 97 -6.60 -6.08 -13.60
CA LEU A 97 -7.73 -5.54 -12.82
C LEU A 97 -8.10 -4.10 -13.19
N LEU A 98 -7.17 -3.28 -13.67
CA LEU A 98 -7.44 -1.84 -13.86
C LEU A 98 -8.61 -1.57 -14.81
N HIS A 99 -8.67 -2.30 -15.93
CA HIS A 99 -9.78 -2.15 -16.88
C HIS A 99 -11.12 -2.54 -16.25
N SER A 100 -11.21 -3.71 -15.61
CA SER A 100 -12.44 -4.14 -14.94
C SER A 100 -12.87 -3.15 -13.85
N LEU A 101 -11.93 -2.61 -13.07
CA LEU A 101 -12.22 -1.64 -12.01
C LEU A 101 -12.82 -0.35 -12.52
N SER A 102 -12.42 0.10 -13.72
CA SER A 102 -12.98 1.31 -14.34
C SER A 102 -14.46 1.18 -14.70
N VAL A 103 -14.96 -0.05 -14.90
CA VAL A 103 -16.35 -0.34 -15.27
C VAL A 103 -17.28 -0.40 -14.06
N PHE A 104 -16.76 -0.59 -12.85
CA PHE A 104 -17.58 -0.61 -11.63
C PHE A 104 -18.15 0.79 -11.33
N GLU A 105 -19.47 0.90 -11.33
CA GLU A 105 -20.20 2.09 -10.86
C GLU A 105 -20.08 2.22 -9.34
N ASN A 106 -20.32 1.13 -8.61
CA ASN A 106 -20.12 1.02 -7.17
C ASN A 106 -18.64 0.72 -6.86
N LYS A 107 -17.98 1.63 -6.14
CA LYS A 107 -16.54 1.53 -5.87
C LYS A 107 -16.22 0.50 -4.78
N GLU A 108 -17.14 0.29 -3.85
CA GLU A 108 -17.05 -0.73 -2.80
C GLU A 108 -17.13 -2.15 -3.39
N ASP A 109 -17.95 -2.35 -4.41
CA ASP A 109 -18.01 -3.62 -5.16
C ASP A 109 -16.70 -3.86 -5.91
N GLY A 110 -16.15 -2.83 -6.56
CA GLY A 110 -14.84 -2.89 -7.19
C GLY A 110 -13.72 -3.27 -6.20
N ALA A 111 -13.71 -2.67 -5.01
CA ALA A 111 -12.74 -3.03 -3.98
C ALA A 111 -12.93 -4.45 -3.44
N SER A 112 -14.18 -4.91 -3.29
CA SER A 112 -14.48 -6.29 -2.90
C SER A 112 -14.03 -7.30 -3.95
N PHE A 113 -14.19 -6.97 -5.23
CA PHE A 113 -13.66 -7.75 -6.34
C PHE A 113 -12.13 -7.89 -6.27
N VAL A 114 -11.39 -6.78 -6.07
CA VAL A 114 -9.92 -6.84 -5.92
C VAL A 114 -9.53 -7.72 -4.74
N ARG A 115 -10.13 -7.50 -3.57
CA ARG A 115 -9.86 -8.29 -2.36
C ARG A 115 -10.15 -9.78 -2.54
N GLY A 116 -11.08 -10.15 -3.43
CA GLY A 116 -11.33 -11.53 -3.82
C GLY A 116 -10.27 -12.13 -4.75
N LYS A 117 -9.62 -11.30 -5.58
CA LYS A 117 -8.60 -11.72 -6.56
C LYS A 117 -7.18 -11.83 -6.01
N VAL A 118 -6.86 -11.07 -4.94
CA VAL A 118 -5.53 -11.02 -4.33
C VAL A 118 -5.40 -11.93 -3.09
N LYS A 119 -6.20 -13.00 -3.02
CA LYS A 119 -6.11 -14.03 -1.96
C LYS A 119 -5.10 -15.12 -2.30
#